data_AF-A0A9P7FH17-F1
#
_entry.id   AF-A0A9P7FH17-F1
#
_cell.length_a   1.000
_cell.length_b   1.000
_cell.length_c   1.000
_cell.angle_alpha   90.00
_cell.angle_beta   90.00
_cell.angle_gamma   90.00
#
_symmetry.space_group_name_H-M   'P 1'
#
loop_
_entity.id
_entity.type
_entity.pdbx_description
1 polymer ?
#
loop_
_entity_poly.entity_id
_entity_poly.type
_entity_poly.pdbx_seq_one_letter_code
_entity_poly.pdbx_strand_id
1 'polypeptide(L)'
;MKYNKSFAALAVAALVQGSLAQTWCGKNYMANQSVVPPGGQFVLPAQSVDPLLSFRCAPVFRPYLQEDAKSAAFIVDTSIVYDWIAGAEPISLPSTSGSSSNSAGLGTVSVTINVGSVKTTANVPLNATNFQIPVDISKLQARKAAYNVSCSATYTAPSSSKSQKFKTGASLLYLPDTNSSVTKTDLRTGALWVRPADGKGGAFAPFLPQGFYINFDEYLVENLTMIDQLKADGFNTLHPIPPYDNLTIFEEVINKTISAGMYIVYDMRSNYQNLTLVAQQVKTYASIPNLLNWETAHEPDGNSDPLGAAQLTYDLIYTLDGYHPVSIVLNCQDYNFSPYVNGADIVLHDAYPIGINATFSPVWHTACTPDFGHCGCDNCKGTLYDVKARVQTFKDRLNILGFDRTKSVWTTPQAFGSGAYWNTTPTGQQWAALGFTSFNHGALGSKSFQYPTTTGNVTTIEGTATNLTVIIKDIIQPFIVDPNATFATYDHLGVDAGLWHNGTAYLLIVANLVNAQVYVPWKDVGLGSITNTTTQVERILSVSQNTNATGLNFLPNGIGIYIATPP
;
A
#
# COMPACT_ATOMS: atom_id res chain seq x y z
N MET A 1 -57.09 21.83 -57.22
CA MET A 1 -57.13 20.67 -56.29
C MET A 1 -55.74 20.45 -55.74
N LYS A 2 -55.67 20.28 -54.42
CA LYS A 2 -54.50 20.40 -53.55
C LYS A 2 -53.49 19.26 -53.79
N TYR A 3 -52.23 19.59 -54.08
CA TYR A 3 -51.08 18.79 -53.67
C TYR A 3 -50.21 19.67 -52.78
N ASN A 4 -50.03 19.23 -51.54
CA ASN A 4 -49.44 19.96 -50.44
C ASN A 4 -48.10 19.29 -50.09
N LYS A 5 -47.03 20.09 -49.98
CA LYS A 5 -46.02 20.13 -48.89
C LYS A 5 -45.50 18.80 -48.31
N SER A 6 -44.24 18.58 -47.93
CA SER A 6 -43.01 19.34 -47.78
C SER A 6 -42.09 18.44 -46.92
N PHE A 7 -40.77 18.52 -47.14
CA PHE A 7 -39.70 18.42 -46.13
C PHE A 7 -39.48 17.14 -45.29
N ALA A 8 -38.23 16.67 -45.40
CA ALA A 8 -37.31 16.21 -44.34
C ALA A 8 -37.76 15.09 -43.38
N ALA A 9 -37.21 13.90 -43.57
CA ALA A 9 -37.07 12.92 -42.50
C ALA A 9 -35.59 12.87 -42.07
N LEU A 10 -35.27 13.57 -40.98
CA LEU A 10 -34.07 13.33 -40.19
C LEU A 10 -34.15 11.92 -39.61
N ALA A 11 -33.10 11.13 -39.81
CA ALA A 11 -32.88 9.90 -39.06
C ALA A 11 -32.54 10.28 -37.60
N VAL A 12 -33.52 10.18 -36.71
CA VAL A 12 -33.28 10.18 -35.27
C VAL A 12 -32.80 8.78 -34.91
N ALA A 13 -31.48 8.59 -34.85
CA ALA A 13 -30.91 7.49 -34.10
C ALA A 13 -31.18 7.78 -32.62
N ALA A 14 -32.26 7.20 -32.08
CA ALA A 14 -32.51 7.20 -30.65
C ALA A 14 -31.37 6.42 -29.99
N LEU A 15 -30.47 7.16 -29.33
CA LEU A 15 -29.60 6.62 -28.30
C LEU A 15 -30.52 6.07 -27.20
N VAL A 16 -30.77 4.77 -27.24
CA VAL A 16 -31.22 4.04 -26.06
C VAL A 16 -30.07 4.14 -25.07
N GLN A 17 -30.09 5.16 -24.21
CA GLN A 17 -29.42 5.09 -22.92
C GLN A 17 -30.12 3.98 -22.15
N GLY A 18 -29.73 2.73 -22.41
CA GLY A 18 -30.04 1.64 -21.51
C GLY A 18 -29.44 2.03 -20.18
N SER A 19 -30.25 2.01 -19.11
CA SER A 19 -29.72 2.00 -17.76
C SER A 19 -28.69 0.88 -17.71
N LEU A 20 -27.40 1.21 -17.68
CA LEU A 20 -26.38 0.20 -17.46
C LEU A 20 -26.75 -0.49 -16.15
N ALA A 21 -26.95 -1.80 -16.21
CA ALA A 21 -27.22 -2.58 -15.02
C ALA A 21 -26.14 -2.29 -14.00
N GLN A 22 -26.51 -2.09 -12.73
CA GLN A 22 -25.53 -1.88 -11.68
C GLN A 22 -24.61 -3.11 -11.62
N THR A 23 -23.30 -2.88 -11.65
CA THR A 23 -22.28 -3.94 -11.58
C THR A 23 -21.41 -3.76 -10.35
N TRP A 24 -20.82 -4.86 -9.88
CA TRP A 24 -19.79 -4.87 -8.85
C TRP A 24 -18.56 -5.57 -9.40
N CYS A 25 -17.40 -4.90 -9.40
CA CYS A 25 -16.17 -5.43 -10.02
C CYS A 25 -16.38 -5.86 -11.49
N GLY A 26 -17.21 -5.12 -12.23
CA GLY A 26 -17.58 -5.43 -13.61
C GLY A 26 -18.56 -6.60 -13.80
N LYS A 27 -19.13 -7.16 -12.73
CA LYS A 27 -20.06 -8.30 -12.78
C LYS A 27 -21.47 -7.86 -12.45
N ASN A 28 -22.44 -8.48 -13.11
CA ASN A 28 -23.81 -8.50 -12.60
C ASN A 28 -23.88 -9.35 -11.32
N TYR A 29 -24.81 -9.02 -10.43
CA TYR A 29 -24.92 -9.69 -9.13
C TYR A 29 -26.35 -9.88 -8.61
N MET A 30 -27.35 -9.27 -9.24
CA MET A 30 -28.75 -9.40 -8.84
C MET A 30 -29.42 -10.61 -9.51
N ALA A 31 -30.35 -11.28 -8.82
CA ALA A 31 -30.93 -12.56 -9.26
C ALA A 31 -31.64 -12.54 -10.63
N ASN A 32 -32.08 -11.37 -11.09
CA ASN A 32 -32.76 -11.18 -12.38
C ASN A 32 -31.82 -10.72 -13.51
N GLN A 33 -30.52 -10.60 -13.26
CA GLN A 33 -29.53 -10.21 -14.24
C GLN A 33 -28.88 -11.44 -14.91
N SER A 34 -28.42 -11.28 -16.15
CA SER A 34 -27.63 -12.30 -16.85
C SER A 34 -26.19 -12.31 -16.35
N VAL A 35 -25.51 -13.45 -16.51
CA VAL A 35 -24.05 -13.55 -16.29
C VAL A 35 -23.33 -12.65 -17.30
N VAL A 36 -22.41 -11.82 -16.78
CA VAL A 36 -21.54 -10.95 -17.58
C VAL A 36 -20.13 -11.12 -17.00
N PRO A 37 -19.22 -11.80 -17.73
CA PRO A 37 -17.83 -11.89 -17.31
C PRO A 37 -17.26 -10.48 -17.10
N PRO A 38 -16.47 -10.25 -16.03
CA PRO A 38 -15.85 -8.96 -15.84
C PRO A 38 -14.93 -8.68 -17.03
N GLY A 39 -14.81 -7.41 -17.42
CA GLY A 39 -13.75 -6.94 -18.32
C GLY A 39 -12.63 -6.28 -17.53
N GLY A 40 -11.61 -5.76 -18.21
CA GLY A 40 -10.59 -4.93 -17.56
C GLY A 40 -9.62 -5.69 -16.64
N GLN A 41 -9.51 -7.02 -16.81
CA GLN A 41 -8.50 -7.82 -16.12
C GLN A 41 -7.10 -7.28 -16.38
N PHE A 42 -6.23 -7.44 -15.38
CA PHE A 42 -4.85 -7.04 -15.49
C PHE A 42 -4.11 -7.91 -16.51
N VAL A 43 -3.46 -7.26 -17.46
CA VAL A 43 -2.65 -7.94 -18.48
C VAL A 43 -1.27 -8.23 -17.91
N LEU A 44 -0.98 -9.51 -17.69
CA LEU A 44 0.36 -9.95 -17.28
C LEU A 44 1.35 -9.76 -18.45
N PRO A 45 2.60 -9.38 -18.16
CA PRO A 45 3.62 -9.21 -19.18
C PRO A 45 3.99 -10.55 -19.83
N ALA A 46 4.38 -10.51 -21.10
CA ALA A 46 4.98 -11.67 -21.74
C ALA A 46 6.38 -11.95 -21.16
N GLN A 47 6.77 -13.22 -21.14
CA GLN A 47 8.13 -13.62 -20.78
C GLN A 47 9.11 -13.38 -21.94
N SER A 48 10.33 -13.04 -21.59
CA SER A 48 11.47 -12.88 -22.47
C SER A 48 12.45 -14.04 -22.27
N VAL A 49 12.96 -14.59 -23.36
CA VAL A 49 14.08 -15.55 -23.32
C VAL A 49 15.44 -14.84 -23.16
N ASP A 50 15.50 -13.56 -23.52
CA ASP A 50 16.67 -12.71 -23.40
C ASP A 50 16.58 -11.84 -22.13
N PRO A 51 17.70 -11.55 -21.46
CA PRO A 51 17.69 -10.68 -20.29
C PRO A 51 17.31 -9.24 -20.65
N LEU A 52 16.50 -8.63 -19.80
CA LEU A 52 16.09 -7.24 -19.89
C LEU A 52 16.65 -6.45 -18.71
N LEU A 53 17.05 -5.20 -18.93
CA LEU A 53 17.35 -4.25 -17.88
C LEU A 53 16.08 -3.49 -17.50
N SER A 54 15.63 -3.64 -16.26
CA SER A 54 14.65 -2.74 -15.65
C SER A 54 15.40 -1.60 -14.96
N PHE A 55 15.56 -0.48 -15.67
CA PHE A 55 16.26 0.69 -15.16
C PHE A 55 15.28 1.65 -14.46
N ARG A 56 15.33 1.69 -13.12
CA ARG A 56 14.52 2.59 -12.30
C ARG A 56 15.36 3.74 -11.74
N CYS A 57 14.71 4.89 -11.59
CA CYS A 57 15.29 6.07 -10.99
C CYS A 57 14.19 6.82 -10.23
N ALA A 58 14.41 7.11 -8.94
CA ALA A 58 13.45 7.84 -8.12
C ALA A 58 14.18 8.64 -7.03
N PRO A 59 13.64 9.77 -6.55
CA PRO A 59 14.20 10.41 -5.36
C PRO A 59 14.08 9.49 -4.14
N VAL A 60 14.97 9.60 -3.14
CA VAL A 60 14.82 8.84 -1.88
C VAL A 60 13.57 9.27 -1.10
N PHE A 61 13.26 10.57 -1.08
CA PHE A 61 12.05 11.09 -0.45
C PHE A 61 11.14 11.83 -1.43
N ARG A 62 9.83 11.73 -1.18
CA ARG A 62 8.82 12.57 -1.83
C ARG A 62 7.84 13.12 -0.77
N PRO A 63 7.68 14.45 -0.64
CA PRO A 63 8.53 15.48 -1.22
C PRO A 63 9.89 15.56 -0.51
N TYR A 64 10.85 16.24 -1.15
CA TYR A 64 11.93 16.91 -0.43
C TYR A 64 11.50 18.33 -0.07
N LEU A 65 11.91 18.80 1.10
CA LEU A 65 11.78 20.18 1.56
C LEU A 65 13.09 20.94 1.39
N GLN A 66 13.05 22.28 1.49
CA GLN A 66 14.22 23.12 1.35
C GLN A 66 15.31 22.78 2.39
N GLU A 67 14.92 22.38 3.59
CA GLU A 67 15.85 21.85 4.61
C GLU A 67 16.62 20.58 4.18
N ASP A 68 16.11 19.80 3.23
CA ASP A 68 16.74 18.54 2.79
C ASP A 68 17.76 18.73 1.65
N ALA A 69 17.91 19.95 1.14
CA ALA A 69 18.53 20.19 -0.16
C ALA A 69 19.96 19.62 -0.32
N LYS A 70 20.72 19.55 0.77
CA LYS A 70 22.09 19.03 0.79
C LYS A 70 22.19 17.52 1.04
N SER A 71 21.13 16.91 1.57
CA SER A 71 21.05 15.49 1.89
C SER A 71 20.19 14.70 0.91
N ALA A 72 19.70 15.35 -0.15
CA ALA A 72 18.92 14.67 -1.17
C ALA A 72 19.76 13.61 -1.88
N ALA A 73 19.09 12.54 -2.24
CA ALA A 73 19.64 11.43 -3.01
C ALA A 73 18.57 10.85 -3.92
N PHE A 74 19.03 10.11 -4.92
CA PHE A 74 18.21 9.30 -5.80
C PHE A 74 18.54 7.82 -5.61
N ILE A 75 17.52 6.99 -5.71
CA ILE A 75 17.61 5.55 -5.77
C ILE A 75 17.68 5.14 -7.22
N VAL A 76 18.57 4.21 -7.53
CA VAL A 76 18.72 3.61 -8.84
C VAL A 76 18.64 2.09 -8.72
N ASP A 77 17.80 1.50 -9.57
CA ASP A 77 17.76 0.06 -9.78
C ASP A 77 18.24 -0.28 -11.19
N THR A 78 19.04 -1.33 -11.29
CA THR A 78 19.62 -1.88 -12.52
C THR A 78 19.30 -3.36 -12.62
N SER A 79 18.13 -3.76 -12.14
CA SER A 79 17.68 -5.16 -12.04
C SER A 79 17.63 -5.82 -13.41
N ILE A 80 18.11 -7.06 -13.47
CA ILE A 80 17.92 -7.93 -14.64
C ILE A 80 16.63 -8.71 -14.45
N VAL A 81 15.74 -8.61 -15.43
CA VAL A 81 14.44 -9.27 -15.42
C VAL A 81 14.23 -10.06 -16.72
N TYR A 82 13.24 -10.95 -16.69
CA TYR A 82 12.86 -11.78 -17.84
C TYR A 82 11.38 -11.61 -18.20
N ASP A 83 10.73 -10.59 -17.65
CA ASP A 83 9.36 -10.22 -17.98
C ASP A 83 9.36 -8.85 -18.64
N TRP A 84 8.55 -8.66 -19.69
CA TRP A 84 8.38 -7.39 -20.38
C TRP A 84 7.53 -6.40 -19.55
N ILE A 85 8.06 -6.01 -18.39
CA ILE A 85 7.48 -5.01 -17.50
C ILE A 85 7.73 -3.58 -18.03
N ALA A 86 6.99 -2.60 -17.49
CA ALA A 86 7.06 -1.22 -17.93
C ALA A 86 8.51 -0.68 -17.90
N GLY A 87 9.02 -0.22 -19.04
CA GLY A 87 10.35 0.39 -19.16
C GLY A 87 11.54 -0.59 -19.18
N ALA A 88 11.30 -1.91 -19.20
CA ALA A 88 12.38 -2.88 -19.38
C ALA A 88 12.87 -2.91 -20.84
N GLU A 89 14.19 -2.95 -21.03
CA GLU A 89 14.81 -2.95 -22.37
C GLU A 89 15.88 -4.06 -22.50
N PRO A 90 16.08 -4.66 -23.68
CA PRO A 90 17.09 -5.71 -23.87
C PRO A 90 18.51 -5.30 -23.49
N ILE A 91 19.20 -6.16 -22.74
CA ILE A 91 20.61 -5.97 -22.34
C ILE A 91 21.48 -7.16 -22.78
N SER A 92 22.66 -6.87 -23.31
CA SER A 92 23.64 -7.90 -23.70
C SER A 92 24.57 -8.20 -22.53
N LEU A 93 24.45 -9.37 -21.92
CA LEU A 93 25.31 -9.81 -20.81
C LEU A 93 26.54 -10.58 -21.33
N PRO A 94 27.62 -10.70 -20.54
CA PRO A 94 28.80 -11.51 -20.90
C PRO A 94 28.45 -12.99 -21.13
N SER A 95 29.11 -13.64 -22.08
CA SER A 95 28.82 -15.03 -22.48
C SER A 95 29.03 -16.10 -21.41
N THR A 96 29.71 -15.77 -20.29
CA THR A 96 29.94 -16.66 -19.15
C THR A 96 28.94 -16.49 -18.01
N SER A 97 28.03 -15.51 -18.07
CA SER A 97 26.98 -15.34 -17.06
C SER A 97 25.78 -16.24 -17.38
N GLY A 98 25.96 -17.56 -17.23
CA GLY A 98 24.83 -18.49 -17.18
C GLY A 98 24.00 -18.17 -15.94
N SER A 99 22.73 -17.78 -16.15
CA SER A 99 21.54 -17.76 -15.26
C SER A 99 21.68 -17.57 -13.73
N SER A 100 22.83 -17.15 -13.23
CA SER A 100 23.13 -17.02 -11.81
C SER A 100 22.80 -15.61 -11.36
N SER A 101 22.00 -15.53 -10.31
CA SER A 101 21.53 -14.32 -9.65
C SER A 101 22.63 -13.48 -8.97
N ASN A 102 23.90 -13.88 -9.08
CA ASN A 102 25.01 -13.16 -8.46
C ASN A 102 25.48 -12.02 -9.37
N SER A 103 25.47 -10.79 -8.84
CA SER A 103 26.00 -9.58 -9.51
C SER A 103 27.52 -9.64 -9.76
N ALA A 104 28.22 -10.61 -9.16
CA ALA A 104 29.65 -10.83 -9.35
C ALA A 104 29.98 -11.16 -10.81
N GLY A 105 30.72 -10.27 -11.47
CA GLY A 105 31.18 -10.45 -12.86
C GLY A 105 30.31 -9.79 -13.93
N LEU A 106 29.17 -9.20 -13.56
CA LEU A 106 28.30 -8.46 -14.49
C LEU A 106 28.82 -7.04 -14.82
N GLY A 107 29.72 -6.50 -14.01
CA GLY A 107 30.26 -5.15 -14.17
C GLY A 107 29.34 -4.06 -13.60
N THR A 108 29.55 -2.82 -14.07
CA THR A 108 28.84 -1.63 -13.58
C THR A 108 28.21 -0.85 -14.72
N VAL A 109 27.12 -0.16 -14.41
CA VAL A 109 26.44 0.80 -15.29
C VAL A 109 26.82 2.21 -14.85
N SER A 110 27.28 3.04 -15.78
CA SER A 110 27.52 4.47 -15.53
C SER A 110 26.20 5.21 -15.63
N VAL A 111 25.66 5.66 -14.50
CA VAL A 111 24.37 6.32 -14.39
C VAL A 111 24.57 7.82 -14.21
N THR A 112 23.87 8.61 -15.01
CA THR A 112 23.83 10.08 -14.93
C THR A 112 22.42 10.55 -14.66
N ILE A 113 22.26 11.35 -13.60
CA ILE A 113 21.00 11.97 -13.19
C ILE A 113 21.10 13.46 -13.50
N ASN A 114 20.10 14.00 -14.20
CA ASN A 114 20.00 15.41 -14.56
C ASN A 114 18.66 15.99 -14.13
N VAL A 115 18.70 17.06 -13.35
CA VAL A 115 17.52 17.78 -12.85
C VAL A 115 17.80 19.28 -12.80
N GLY A 116 17.11 20.04 -13.66
CA GLY A 116 17.35 21.48 -13.81
C GLY A 116 18.81 21.82 -14.13
N SER A 117 19.48 22.54 -13.24
CA SER A 117 20.90 22.90 -13.35
C SER A 117 21.85 21.89 -12.68
N VAL A 118 21.31 20.86 -12.04
CA VAL A 118 22.07 19.87 -11.27
C VAL A 118 22.28 18.60 -12.08
N LYS A 119 23.52 18.11 -12.09
CA LYS A 119 23.91 16.87 -12.77
C LYS A 119 24.89 16.10 -11.90
N THR A 120 24.64 14.81 -11.72
CA THR A 120 25.58 13.89 -11.08
C THR A 120 25.76 12.61 -11.90
N THR A 121 26.90 11.95 -11.74
CA THR A 121 27.20 10.66 -12.38
C THR A 121 27.81 9.72 -11.35
N ALA A 122 27.36 8.46 -11.31
CA ALA A 122 27.93 7.42 -10.47
C ALA A 122 27.95 6.07 -11.20
N ASN A 123 28.86 5.18 -10.77
CA ASN A 123 28.87 3.80 -11.23
C ASN A 123 28.00 2.96 -10.29
N VAL A 124 26.99 2.30 -10.86
CA VAL A 124 26.05 1.43 -10.14
C VAL A 124 26.34 -0.02 -10.54
N PRO A 125 26.47 -0.98 -9.61
CA PRO A 125 26.59 -2.38 -9.98
C PRO A 125 25.40 -2.83 -10.84
N LEU A 126 25.61 -3.70 -11.83
CA LEU A 126 24.49 -4.30 -12.57
C LEU A 126 23.76 -5.31 -11.68
N ASN A 127 22.44 -5.43 -11.87
CA ASN A 127 21.55 -6.23 -11.02
C ASN A 127 21.52 -5.76 -9.55
N ALA A 128 21.65 -4.46 -9.33
CA ALA A 128 21.52 -3.85 -8.01
C ALA A 128 20.15 -3.20 -7.86
N THR A 129 19.61 -3.26 -6.65
CA THR A 129 18.43 -2.51 -6.23
C THR A 129 18.78 -1.60 -5.06
N ASN A 130 18.04 -0.51 -4.91
CA ASN A 130 18.15 0.43 -3.81
C ASN A 130 19.51 1.17 -3.75
N PHE A 131 20.22 1.28 -4.88
CA PHE A 131 21.52 1.96 -4.91
C PHE A 131 21.33 3.47 -4.84
N GLN A 132 21.88 4.11 -3.80
CA GLN A 132 21.70 5.55 -3.58
C GLN A 132 22.82 6.37 -4.22
N ILE A 133 22.44 7.40 -4.97
CA ILE A 133 23.33 8.41 -5.54
C ILE A 133 22.99 9.75 -4.88
N PRO A 134 23.87 10.30 -4.02
CA PRO A 134 23.68 11.63 -3.45
C PRO A 134 23.63 12.71 -4.53
N VAL A 135 22.72 13.67 -4.37
CA VAL A 135 22.53 14.81 -5.27
C VAL A 135 22.30 16.08 -4.44
N ASP A 136 23.24 17.02 -4.51
CA ASP A 136 23.03 18.35 -3.92
C ASP A 136 22.09 19.17 -4.81
N ILE A 137 20.85 19.33 -4.34
CA ILE A 137 19.80 20.10 -5.02
C ILE A 137 19.70 21.54 -4.52
N SER A 138 20.65 22.03 -3.72
CA SER A 138 20.59 23.39 -3.15
C SER A 138 20.65 24.52 -4.18
N LYS A 139 21.05 24.20 -5.43
CA LYS A 139 21.05 25.14 -6.56
C LYS A 139 19.70 25.21 -7.28
N LEU A 140 18.76 24.34 -6.95
CA LEU A 140 17.37 24.41 -7.42
C LEU A 140 16.56 25.33 -6.52
N GLN A 141 15.49 25.89 -7.09
CA GLN A 141 14.53 26.67 -6.32
C GLN A 141 13.41 25.76 -5.81
N ALA A 142 13.14 25.80 -4.52
CA ALA A 142 12.00 25.11 -3.95
C ALA A 142 10.69 25.71 -4.52
N ARG A 143 9.80 24.87 -5.06
CA ARG A 143 8.58 25.31 -5.76
C ARG A 143 7.52 24.21 -5.83
N LYS A 144 6.25 24.59 -5.95
CA LYS A 144 5.12 23.65 -6.07
C LYS A 144 5.20 22.74 -7.30
N ALA A 145 5.62 23.28 -8.44
CA ALA A 145 5.75 22.50 -9.67
C ALA A 145 6.98 21.58 -9.61
N ALA A 146 6.77 20.27 -9.72
CA ALA A 146 7.86 19.31 -9.71
C ALA A 146 8.88 19.56 -10.84
N TYR A 147 10.13 19.12 -10.62
CA TYR A 147 11.14 19.10 -11.65
C TYR A 147 11.09 17.77 -12.40
N ASN A 148 11.18 17.84 -13.73
CA ASN A 148 11.44 16.67 -14.54
C ASN A 148 12.89 16.23 -14.35
N VAL A 149 13.09 14.95 -14.07
CA VAL A 149 14.40 14.34 -13.91
C VAL A 149 14.63 13.39 -15.09
N SER A 150 15.80 13.49 -15.71
CA SER A 150 16.26 12.54 -16.72
C SER A 150 17.38 11.70 -16.13
N CYS A 151 17.18 10.38 -16.10
CA CYS A 151 18.20 9.42 -15.72
C CYS A 151 18.65 8.65 -16.95
N SER A 152 19.96 8.55 -17.15
CA SER A 152 20.54 7.82 -18.27
C SER A 152 21.61 6.86 -17.78
N ALA A 153 21.66 5.68 -18.36
CA ALA A 153 22.58 4.61 -18.01
C ALA A 153 23.39 4.24 -19.25
N THR A 154 24.71 4.09 -19.10
CA THR A 154 25.57 3.52 -20.13
C THR A 154 26.24 2.28 -19.57
N TYR A 155 26.04 1.14 -20.24
CA TYR A 155 26.60 -0.14 -19.87
C TYR A 155 27.51 -0.64 -20.98
N THR A 156 28.71 -1.06 -20.62
CA THR A 156 29.65 -1.73 -21.51
C THR A 156 30.02 -3.04 -20.84
N ALA A 157 29.60 -4.17 -21.42
CA ALA A 157 29.91 -5.47 -20.85
C ALA A 157 31.43 -5.64 -20.74
N PRO A 158 31.96 -6.24 -19.65
CA PRO A 158 33.41 -6.37 -19.44
C PRO A 158 34.21 -6.95 -20.61
N SER A 159 33.60 -7.81 -21.43
CA SER A 159 34.21 -8.46 -22.59
C SER A 159 33.83 -7.84 -23.94
N SER A 160 33.18 -6.67 -23.95
CA SER A 160 32.64 -6.03 -25.16
C SER A 160 33.14 -4.59 -25.29
N SER A 161 33.38 -4.16 -26.54
CA SER A 161 33.62 -2.75 -26.88
C SER A 161 32.33 -1.99 -27.22
N LYS A 162 31.18 -2.69 -27.30
CA LYS A 162 29.89 -2.09 -27.61
C LYS A 162 29.20 -1.64 -26.33
N SER A 163 28.95 -0.33 -26.22
CA SER A 163 28.15 0.25 -25.15
C SER A 163 26.66 0.26 -25.50
N GLN A 164 25.80 -0.13 -24.57
CA GLN A 164 24.36 0.08 -24.62
C GLN A 164 23.96 1.27 -23.76
N LYS A 165 22.92 1.99 -24.16
CA LYS A 165 22.39 3.16 -23.44
C LYS A 165 20.93 2.94 -23.11
N PHE A 166 20.57 3.27 -21.88
CA PHE A 166 19.22 3.15 -21.34
C PHE A 166 18.79 4.50 -20.77
N LYS A 167 17.49 4.77 -20.75
CA LYS A 167 16.94 6.02 -20.22
C LYS A 167 15.66 5.76 -19.45
N THR A 168 15.47 6.51 -18.39
CA THR A 168 14.20 6.58 -17.68
C THR A 168 13.97 8.00 -17.17
N GLY A 169 12.72 8.34 -16.89
CA GLY A 169 12.31 9.62 -16.33
C GLY A 169 11.88 9.47 -14.88
N ALA A 170 12.04 10.53 -14.10
CA ALA A 170 11.47 10.63 -12.75
C ALA A 170 10.97 12.06 -12.49
N SER A 171 10.31 12.25 -11.36
CA SER A 171 9.84 13.56 -10.90
C SER A 171 10.48 13.88 -9.55
N LEU A 172 10.99 15.09 -9.39
CA LEU A 172 11.50 15.61 -8.12
C LEU A 172 10.55 16.68 -7.61
N LEU A 173 9.79 16.33 -6.57
CA LEU A 173 8.96 17.28 -5.83
C LEU A 173 9.80 17.91 -4.73
N TYR A 174 10.31 19.12 -4.99
CA TYR A 174 11.16 19.90 -4.08
C TYR A 174 10.41 21.17 -3.65
N LEU A 175 9.83 21.12 -2.46
CA LEU A 175 8.88 22.11 -1.97
C LEU A 175 9.52 23.09 -0.98
N PRO A 176 9.01 24.33 -0.87
CA PRO A 176 9.41 25.25 0.19
C PRO A 176 9.15 24.65 1.58
N ASP A 177 9.93 25.08 2.57
CA ASP A 177 9.60 24.75 3.95
C ASP A 177 8.24 25.37 4.33
N THR A 178 7.52 24.70 5.22
CA THR A 178 6.19 25.13 5.68
C THR A 178 6.04 24.87 7.18
N ASN A 179 5.16 25.65 7.82
CA ASN A 179 4.76 25.43 9.21
C ASN A 179 3.56 24.47 9.33
N SER A 180 2.93 24.11 8.20
CA SER A 180 1.89 23.06 8.14
C SER A 180 2.49 21.67 8.34
N SER A 181 1.65 20.65 8.51
CA SER A 181 2.12 19.26 8.39
C SER A 181 2.67 18.99 6.99
N VAL A 182 3.59 18.03 6.95
CA VAL A 182 4.14 17.44 5.73
C VAL A 182 4.32 15.96 6.01
N THR A 183 3.95 15.13 5.05
CA THR A 183 4.19 13.69 5.09
C THR A 183 5.11 13.33 3.95
N LYS A 184 6.33 12.89 4.27
CA LYS A 184 7.28 12.38 3.29
C LYS A 184 7.05 10.89 3.10
N THR A 185 7.15 10.38 1.88
CA THR A 185 7.28 8.95 1.60
C THR A 185 8.75 8.65 1.35
N ASP A 186 9.31 7.70 2.08
CA ASP A 186 10.62 7.11 1.80
C ASP A 186 10.46 6.10 0.67
N LEU A 187 10.97 6.39 -0.52
CA LEU A 187 10.79 5.54 -1.71
C LEU A 187 11.72 4.31 -1.71
N ARG A 188 12.60 4.17 -0.69
CA ARG A 188 13.43 2.96 -0.50
C ARG A 188 12.60 1.82 0.06
N THR A 189 11.73 2.15 1.02
CA THR A 189 10.89 1.18 1.74
C THR A 189 9.42 1.30 1.37
N GLY A 190 8.94 2.50 1.04
CA GLY A 190 7.53 2.87 0.90
C GLY A 190 6.91 3.44 2.18
N ALA A 191 7.67 3.52 3.28
CA ALA A 191 7.19 3.98 4.57
C ALA A 191 6.98 5.50 4.59
N LEU A 192 6.10 5.98 5.48
CA LEU A 192 5.91 7.40 5.71
C LEU A 192 6.93 7.94 6.71
N TRP A 193 7.23 9.24 6.60
CA TRP A 193 8.03 10.01 7.53
C TRP A 193 7.27 11.28 7.87
N VAL A 194 7.10 11.52 9.16
CA VAL A 194 6.28 12.62 9.69
C VAL A 194 6.99 13.31 10.85
N ARG A 195 6.61 14.56 11.10
CA ARG A 195 6.89 15.26 12.36
C ARG A 195 5.79 14.96 13.37
N PRO A 196 6.03 15.08 14.69
CA PRO A 196 4.99 14.94 15.70
C PRO A 196 3.67 15.64 15.35
N ALA A 197 2.55 14.95 15.55
CA ALA A 197 1.20 15.41 15.21
C ALA A 197 0.66 16.56 16.09
N ASP A 198 1.46 17.08 17.03
CA ASP A 198 1.01 18.11 17.98
C ASP A 198 1.13 19.54 17.44
N GLY A 199 1.59 19.70 16.20
CA GLY A 199 1.77 20.97 15.53
C GLY A 199 2.93 21.82 16.04
N LYS A 200 3.81 21.26 16.88
CA LYS A 200 4.97 21.99 17.43
C LYS A 200 6.26 21.78 16.61
N GLY A 201 6.16 21.10 15.46
CA GLY A 201 7.30 20.74 14.63
C GLY A 201 8.09 19.57 15.22
N GLY A 202 9.42 19.59 15.08
CA GLY A 202 10.30 18.48 15.47
C GLY A 202 10.89 17.73 14.26
N ALA A 203 11.76 16.75 14.50
CA ALA A 203 12.41 16.02 13.42
C ALA A 203 11.42 15.09 12.69
N PHE A 204 11.66 14.86 11.39
CA PHE A 204 11.00 13.78 10.69
C PHE A 204 11.49 12.42 11.22
N ALA A 205 10.57 11.49 11.42
CA ALA A 205 10.87 10.12 11.79
C ALA A 205 10.00 9.14 10.97
N PRO A 206 10.49 7.91 10.71
CA PRO A 206 9.68 6.86 10.12
C PRO A 206 8.39 6.62 10.91
N PHE A 207 7.32 6.34 10.19
CA PHE A 207 5.98 6.19 10.76
C PHE A 207 5.20 5.10 10.03
N LEU A 208 4.71 4.13 10.82
CA LEU A 208 3.80 3.10 10.36
C LEU A 208 2.38 3.44 10.86
N PRO A 209 1.46 3.85 9.97
CA PRO A 209 0.10 4.19 10.37
C PRO A 209 -0.65 2.97 10.90
N GLN A 210 -1.24 3.12 12.09
CA GLN A 210 -2.10 2.15 12.76
C GLN A 210 -3.34 2.87 13.26
N GLY A 211 -4.51 2.49 12.75
CA GLY A 211 -5.74 3.16 13.09
C GLY A 211 -7.00 2.52 12.56
N PHE A 212 -8.10 3.25 12.65
CA PHE A 212 -9.42 2.81 12.25
C PHE A 212 -10.15 3.83 11.39
N TYR A 213 -10.98 3.29 10.50
CA TYR A 213 -12.13 3.99 9.94
C TYR A 213 -13.22 4.14 11.02
N ILE A 214 -13.82 5.33 11.13
CA ILE A 214 -14.90 5.62 12.08
C ILE A 214 -15.92 6.53 11.42
N ASN A 215 -17.20 6.15 11.40
CA ASN A 215 -18.26 7.03 10.93
C ASN A 215 -18.28 8.34 11.72
N PHE A 216 -18.15 9.47 11.01
CA PHE A 216 -18.15 10.78 11.64
C PHE A 216 -19.50 11.09 12.29
N ASP A 217 -20.58 11.06 11.50
CA ASP A 217 -21.91 11.44 11.99
C ASP A 217 -22.48 10.45 13.00
N GLU A 218 -22.22 9.16 12.83
CA GLU A 218 -22.77 8.11 13.70
C GLU A 218 -22.06 8.04 15.06
N TYR A 219 -20.74 8.31 15.10
CA TYR A 219 -19.94 8.06 16.31
C TYR A 219 -19.18 9.30 16.81
N LEU A 220 -18.42 9.96 15.94
CA LEU A 220 -17.57 11.08 16.38
C LEU A 220 -18.39 12.32 16.77
N VAL A 221 -19.54 12.51 16.14
CA VAL A 221 -20.47 13.59 16.50
C VAL A 221 -21.03 13.43 17.91
N GLU A 222 -21.32 12.20 18.32
CA GLU A 222 -21.91 11.92 19.62
C GLU A 222 -20.86 11.79 20.73
N ASN A 223 -19.64 11.33 20.41
CA ASN A 223 -18.66 10.96 21.42
C ASN A 223 -17.19 11.13 21.00
N LEU A 224 -16.63 12.32 21.28
CA LEU A 224 -15.19 12.59 21.06
C LEU A 224 -14.26 11.80 21.99
N THR A 225 -14.75 11.19 23.08
CA THR A 225 -13.90 10.37 23.98
C THR A 225 -13.42 9.08 23.29
N MET A 226 -14.05 8.69 22.17
CA MET A 226 -13.56 7.59 21.34
C MET A 226 -12.12 7.84 20.83
N ILE A 227 -11.75 9.10 20.61
CA ILE A 227 -10.38 9.47 20.21
C ILE A 227 -9.41 9.22 21.37
N ASP A 228 -9.81 9.51 22.61
CA ASP A 228 -9.00 9.21 23.80
C ASP A 228 -8.84 7.70 23.98
N GLN A 229 -9.90 6.93 23.77
CA GLN A 229 -9.85 5.47 23.86
C GLN A 229 -8.92 4.87 22.81
N LEU A 230 -9.04 5.28 21.55
CA LEU A 230 -8.13 4.82 20.49
C LEU A 230 -6.68 5.15 20.80
N LYS A 231 -6.41 6.33 21.36
CA LYS A 231 -5.08 6.70 21.80
C LYS A 231 -4.59 5.80 22.94
N ALA A 232 -5.46 5.50 23.91
CA ALA A 232 -5.15 4.62 25.04
C ALA A 232 -4.86 3.18 24.60
N ASP A 233 -5.53 2.71 23.54
CA ASP A 233 -5.26 1.41 22.91
C ASP A 233 -3.98 1.40 22.04
N GLY A 234 -3.28 2.54 21.97
CA GLY A 234 -2.00 2.72 21.32
C GLY A 234 -2.06 2.99 19.82
N PHE A 235 -3.25 3.24 19.26
CA PHE A 235 -3.38 3.68 17.87
C PHE A 235 -2.82 5.09 17.68
N ASN A 236 -2.32 5.36 16.48
CA ASN A 236 -1.62 6.60 16.15
C ASN A 236 -2.31 7.42 15.07
N THR A 237 -3.35 6.88 14.42
CA THR A 237 -4.04 7.55 13.32
C THR A 237 -5.56 7.39 13.41
N LEU A 238 -6.31 8.47 13.23
CA LEU A 238 -7.77 8.47 13.05
C LEU A 238 -8.11 8.54 11.54
N HIS A 239 -9.19 7.88 11.12
CA HIS A 239 -9.75 8.01 9.77
C HIS A 239 -11.27 8.24 9.85
N PRO A 240 -11.71 9.50 9.97
CA PRO A 240 -13.13 9.83 9.97
C PRO A 240 -13.74 9.52 8.60
N ILE A 241 -14.89 8.83 8.57
CA ILE A 241 -15.64 8.57 7.34
C ILE A 241 -16.66 9.70 7.15
N PRO A 242 -16.72 10.35 5.97
CA PRO A 242 -17.67 11.41 5.65
C PRO A 242 -19.11 10.86 5.48
N PRO A 243 -20.14 11.73 5.47
CA PRO A 243 -20.07 13.19 5.39
C PRO A 243 -19.61 13.88 6.67
N TYR A 244 -19.18 15.13 6.55
CA TYR A 244 -18.75 16.00 7.65
C TYR A 244 -19.77 17.13 7.83
N ASP A 245 -21.04 16.77 8.04
CA ASP A 245 -22.15 17.72 7.96
C ASP A 245 -22.06 18.81 9.04
N ASN A 246 -21.60 18.44 10.24
CA ASN A 246 -21.33 19.38 11.32
C ASN A 246 -19.84 19.80 11.34
N LEU A 247 -19.51 20.85 10.58
CA LEU A 247 -18.15 21.39 10.49
C LEU A 247 -17.58 21.86 11.84
N THR A 248 -18.42 22.34 12.76
CA THR A 248 -17.96 22.77 14.09
C THR A 248 -17.41 21.58 14.87
N ILE A 249 -18.15 20.47 14.87
CA ILE A 249 -17.70 19.24 15.53
C ILE A 249 -16.52 18.61 14.79
N PHE A 250 -16.47 18.71 13.46
CA PHE A 250 -15.31 18.25 12.71
C PHE A 250 -14.02 18.99 13.09
N GLU A 251 -14.11 20.31 13.33
CA GLU A 251 -13.00 21.09 13.89
C GLU A 251 -12.64 20.62 15.32
N GLU A 252 -13.61 20.26 16.15
CA GLU A 252 -13.36 19.67 17.47
C GLU A 252 -12.66 18.30 17.38
N VAL A 253 -13.02 17.45 16.42
CA VAL A 253 -12.33 16.18 16.11
C VAL A 253 -10.87 16.45 15.74
N ILE A 254 -10.60 17.42 14.86
CA ILE A 254 -9.23 17.81 14.48
C ILE A 254 -8.46 18.28 15.72
N ASN A 255 -9.02 19.20 16.51
CA ASN A 255 -8.37 19.70 17.72
C ASN A 255 -8.08 18.59 18.73
N LYS A 256 -9.02 17.66 18.90
CA LYS A 256 -8.86 16.52 19.80
C LYS A 256 -7.75 15.59 19.35
N THR A 257 -7.67 15.25 18.06
CA THR A 257 -6.58 14.41 17.52
C THR A 257 -5.20 15.06 17.64
N ILE A 258 -5.09 16.37 17.40
CA ILE A 258 -3.84 17.13 17.62
C ILE A 258 -3.44 17.03 19.10
N SER A 259 -4.38 17.27 20.03
CA SER A 259 -4.10 17.19 21.48
C SER A 259 -3.68 15.79 21.93
N ALA A 260 -4.19 14.74 21.28
CA ALA A 260 -3.82 13.35 21.53
C ALA A 260 -2.52 12.93 20.83
N GLY A 261 -1.94 13.79 19.99
CA GLY A 261 -0.79 13.45 19.15
C GLY A 261 -1.10 12.28 18.21
N MET A 262 -2.26 12.33 17.55
CA MET A 262 -2.69 11.38 16.53
C MET A 262 -2.80 12.10 15.18
N TYR A 263 -2.49 11.38 14.10
CA TYR A 263 -2.66 11.90 12.74
C TYR A 263 -4.07 11.64 12.21
N ILE A 264 -4.51 12.43 11.22
CA ILE A 264 -5.77 12.23 10.50
C ILE A 264 -5.49 11.82 9.06
N VAL A 265 -6.24 10.82 8.58
CA VAL A 265 -6.46 10.63 7.15
C VAL A 265 -7.74 11.35 6.78
N TYR A 266 -7.66 12.28 5.84
CA TYR A 266 -8.83 13.03 5.39
C TYR A 266 -9.50 12.29 4.23
N ASP A 267 -10.69 11.77 4.48
CA ASP A 267 -11.45 10.96 3.54
C ASP A 267 -12.39 11.82 2.67
N MET A 268 -12.27 11.67 1.36
CA MET A 268 -13.05 12.36 0.32
C MET A 268 -14.01 11.41 -0.43
N ARG A 269 -14.23 10.17 0.03
CA ARG A 269 -14.97 9.14 -0.72
C ARG A 269 -16.32 9.61 -1.26
N SER A 270 -17.02 10.48 -0.54
CA SER A 270 -18.35 10.97 -0.92
C SER A 270 -18.34 12.08 -1.97
N ASN A 271 -17.20 12.70 -2.26
CA ASN A 271 -17.15 13.90 -3.10
C ASN A 271 -15.95 14.00 -4.04
N TYR A 272 -15.06 13.01 -4.06
CA TYR A 272 -13.80 13.07 -4.80
C TYR A 272 -13.99 13.32 -6.31
N GLN A 273 -15.11 12.88 -6.89
CA GLN A 273 -15.46 13.11 -8.30
C GLN A 273 -15.84 14.57 -8.59
N ASN A 274 -16.20 15.37 -7.57
CA ASN A 274 -16.51 16.78 -7.69
C ASN A 274 -15.28 17.65 -7.39
N LEU A 275 -14.51 17.97 -8.43
CA LEU A 275 -13.27 18.73 -8.33
C LEU A 275 -13.43 20.12 -7.68
N THR A 276 -14.61 20.74 -7.77
CA THR A 276 -14.87 22.02 -7.09
C THR A 276 -14.90 21.84 -5.57
N LEU A 277 -15.58 20.80 -5.08
CA LEU A 277 -15.64 20.49 -3.65
C LEU A 277 -14.28 20.01 -3.14
N VAL A 278 -13.57 19.19 -3.89
CA VAL A 278 -12.19 18.78 -3.59
C VAL A 278 -11.31 20.01 -3.41
N ALA A 279 -11.33 20.95 -4.36
CA ALA A 279 -10.53 22.17 -4.27
C ALA A 279 -10.85 23.00 -3.03
N GLN A 280 -12.12 23.05 -2.61
CA GLN A 280 -12.52 23.72 -1.37
C GLN A 280 -11.94 23.00 -0.15
N GLN A 281 -12.12 21.69 -0.05
CA GLN A 281 -11.63 20.90 1.09
C GLN A 281 -10.11 20.93 1.23
N VAL A 282 -9.36 20.80 0.13
CA VAL A 282 -7.90 20.86 0.17
C VAL A 282 -7.44 22.24 0.66
N LYS A 283 -8.05 23.32 0.17
CA LYS A 283 -7.70 24.69 0.63
C LYS A 283 -8.01 24.92 2.10
N THR A 284 -9.07 24.29 2.62
CA THR A 284 -9.46 24.42 4.02
C THR A 284 -8.56 23.60 4.95
N TYR A 285 -8.22 22.36 4.57
CA TYR A 285 -7.64 21.39 5.51
C TYR A 285 -6.18 20.99 5.24
N ALA A 286 -5.56 21.38 4.11
CA ALA A 286 -4.16 21.02 3.83
C ALA A 286 -3.14 21.57 4.85
N SER A 287 -3.52 22.60 5.61
CA SER A 287 -2.64 23.22 6.61
C SER A 287 -2.89 22.75 8.05
N ILE A 288 -3.77 21.77 8.28
CA ILE A 288 -3.95 21.28 9.66
C ILE A 288 -2.66 20.61 10.15
N PRO A 289 -2.29 20.72 11.43
CA PRO A 289 -0.96 20.29 11.90
C PRO A 289 -0.70 18.78 11.93
N ASN A 290 -1.74 17.96 11.73
CA ASN A 290 -1.68 16.50 11.87
C ASN A 290 -2.27 15.74 10.67
N LEU A 291 -2.39 16.37 9.50
CA LEU A 291 -2.80 15.66 8.28
C LEU A 291 -1.71 14.65 7.90
N LEU A 292 -2.09 13.38 7.79
CA LEU A 292 -1.20 12.33 7.32
C LEU A 292 -1.22 12.25 5.79
N ASN A 293 -2.41 12.01 5.24
CA ASN A 293 -2.65 11.83 3.82
C ASN A 293 -4.12 12.11 3.50
N TRP A 294 -4.38 12.34 2.21
CA TRP A 294 -5.74 12.37 1.66
C TRP A 294 -6.14 10.96 1.23
N GLU A 295 -7.39 10.56 1.43
CA GLU A 295 -7.97 9.39 0.78
C GLU A 295 -9.00 9.85 -0.24
N THR A 296 -8.83 9.48 -1.50
CA THR A 296 -9.73 9.92 -2.58
C THR A 296 -11.01 9.10 -2.59
N ALA A 297 -10.89 7.80 -2.80
CA ALA A 297 -12.03 6.92 -3.01
C ALA A 297 -11.89 5.63 -2.21
N HIS A 298 -13.05 5.10 -1.83
CA HIS A 298 -13.20 3.82 -1.17
C HIS A 298 -13.99 2.89 -2.09
N GLU A 299 -13.36 1.82 -2.57
CA GLU A 299 -13.95 0.84 -3.50
C GLU A 299 -14.49 1.44 -4.83
N PRO A 300 -13.77 2.36 -5.50
CA PRO A 300 -14.23 2.88 -6.79
C PRO A 300 -14.25 1.79 -7.88
N ASP A 301 -13.41 0.76 -7.75
CA ASP A 301 -13.38 -0.42 -8.62
C ASP A 301 -14.60 -1.33 -8.40
N GLY A 302 -15.05 -1.47 -7.16
CA GLY A 302 -16.30 -2.15 -6.81
C GLY A 302 -17.49 -1.46 -7.47
N ASN A 303 -17.64 -0.16 -7.20
CA ASN A 303 -18.74 0.64 -7.74
C ASN A 303 -18.66 0.90 -9.25
N SER A 304 -17.55 0.53 -9.89
CA SER A 304 -17.25 0.83 -11.30
C SER A 304 -17.31 2.33 -11.60
N ASP A 305 -16.79 3.13 -10.67
CA ASP A 305 -16.66 4.58 -10.81
C ASP A 305 -15.81 4.92 -12.06
N PRO A 306 -15.97 6.14 -12.64
CA PRO A 306 -15.23 6.52 -13.84
C PRO A 306 -13.71 6.35 -13.68
N LEU A 307 -13.10 5.60 -14.59
CA LEU A 307 -11.68 5.18 -14.53
C LEU A 307 -10.67 6.34 -14.36
N GLY A 308 -11.02 7.54 -14.82
CA GLY A 308 -10.17 8.74 -14.71
C GLY A 308 -10.42 9.60 -13.47
N ALA A 309 -11.47 9.34 -12.69
CA ALA A 309 -11.88 10.23 -11.59
C ALA A 309 -10.80 10.34 -10.51
N ALA A 310 -10.27 9.21 -10.03
CA ALA A 310 -9.22 9.20 -9.02
C ALA A 310 -7.97 9.98 -9.46
N GLN A 311 -7.55 9.83 -10.73
CA GLN A 311 -6.40 10.56 -11.26
C GLN A 311 -6.65 12.07 -11.33
N LEU A 312 -7.83 12.50 -11.80
CA LEU A 312 -8.17 13.93 -11.85
C LEU A 312 -8.16 14.58 -10.46
N THR A 313 -8.68 13.87 -9.45
CA THR A 313 -8.66 14.32 -8.06
C THR A 313 -7.25 14.38 -7.50
N TYR A 314 -6.44 13.34 -7.73
CA TYR A 314 -5.03 13.28 -7.35
C TYR A 314 -4.23 14.45 -7.91
N ASP A 315 -4.35 14.72 -9.22
CA ASP A 315 -3.62 15.80 -9.89
C ASP A 315 -4.00 17.18 -9.33
N LEU A 316 -5.27 17.37 -8.99
CA LEU A 316 -5.76 18.59 -8.34
C LEU A 316 -5.21 18.75 -6.92
N ILE A 317 -5.22 17.69 -6.10
CA ILE A 317 -4.65 17.69 -4.75
C ILE A 317 -3.16 18.06 -4.82
N TYR A 318 -2.39 17.45 -5.72
CA TYR A 318 -0.96 17.77 -5.88
C TYR A 318 -0.71 19.21 -6.34
N THR A 319 -1.61 19.78 -7.14
CA THR A 319 -1.52 21.18 -7.56
C THR A 319 -1.74 22.15 -6.40
N LEU A 320 -2.65 21.82 -5.48
CA LEU A 320 -3.05 22.69 -4.37
C LEU A 320 -2.19 22.50 -3.12
N ASP A 321 -1.91 21.25 -2.75
CA ASP A 321 -1.18 20.85 -1.55
C ASP A 321 0.22 20.34 -1.90
N GLY A 322 0.33 19.12 -2.42
CA GLY A 322 1.61 18.48 -2.76
C GLY A 322 2.49 18.10 -1.56
N TYR A 323 2.14 18.46 -0.32
CA TYR A 323 2.90 18.09 0.89
C TYR A 323 2.47 16.75 1.50
N HIS A 324 1.33 16.21 1.09
CA HIS A 324 0.77 14.97 1.61
C HIS A 324 0.51 13.97 0.48
N PRO A 325 0.75 12.67 0.70
CA PRO A 325 0.42 11.64 -0.26
C PRO A 325 -1.10 11.43 -0.35
N VAL A 326 -1.51 10.72 -1.39
CA VAL A 326 -2.91 10.41 -1.68
C VAL A 326 -3.13 8.90 -1.68
N SER A 327 -4.15 8.41 -1.00
CA SER A 327 -4.53 7.00 -0.95
C SER A 327 -5.82 6.70 -1.72
N ILE A 328 -5.96 5.41 -2.07
CA ILE A 328 -7.17 4.81 -2.62
C ILE A 328 -7.34 3.41 -2.03
N VAL A 329 -8.59 3.00 -1.80
CA VAL A 329 -8.92 1.63 -1.36
C VAL A 329 -9.59 0.87 -2.50
N LEU A 330 -9.12 -0.34 -2.78
CA LEU A 330 -9.61 -1.19 -3.88
C LEU A 330 -10.05 -2.58 -3.39
N ASN A 331 -11.24 -3.03 -3.83
CA ASN A 331 -11.84 -4.31 -3.44
C ASN A 331 -11.84 -5.39 -4.50
N CYS A 332 -11.74 -5.04 -5.76
CA CYS A 332 -11.81 -6.03 -6.81
C CYS A 332 -10.49 -6.78 -6.95
N GLN A 333 -10.57 -8.10 -7.14
CA GLN A 333 -9.37 -8.93 -7.26
C GLN A 333 -8.71 -8.70 -8.63
N ASP A 334 -9.49 -8.51 -9.69
CA ASP A 334 -8.98 -8.34 -11.05
C ASP A 334 -9.91 -7.51 -11.95
N TYR A 335 -10.14 -6.26 -11.57
CA TYR A 335 -10.96 -5.32 -12.34
C TYR A 335 -10.33 -3.94 -12.42
N ASN A 336 -9.90 -3.53 -13.61
CA ASN A 336 -9.38 -2.20 -13.93
C ASN A 336 -8.32 -1.66 -12.94
N PHE A 337 -7.45 -2.54 -12.44
CA PHE A 337 -6.44 -2.16 -11.45
C PHE A 337 -5.57 -0.97 -11.92
N SER A 338 -5.02 -1.06 -13.14
CA SER A 338 -4.08 -0.07 -13.69
C SER A 338 -4.63 1.36 -13.74
N PRO A 339 -5.83 1.64 -14.29
CA PRO A 339 -6.35 3.01 -14.30
C PRO A 339 -6.65 3.55 -12.90
N TYR A 340 -7.16 2.74 -11.97
CA TYR A 340 -7.47 3.24 -10.61
C TYR A 340 -6.21 3.60 -9.82
N VAL A 341 -5.13 2.80 -9.91
CA VAL A 341 -3.90 3.09 -9.16
C VAL A 341 -3.09 4.27 -9.70
N ASN A 342 -3.41 4.79 -10.89
CA ASN A 342 -2.73 5.98 -11.42
C ASN A 342 -2.88 7.19 -10.48
N GLY A 343 -4.06 7.36 -9.88
CA GLY A 343 -4.40 8.47 -8.97
C GLY A 343 -4.09 8.25 -7.49
N ALA A 344 -3.05 7.48 -7.15
CA ALA A 344 -2.70 7.23 -5.75
C ALA A 344 -1.20 7.02 -5.53
N ASP A 345 -0.70 7.41 -4.36
CA ASP A 345 0.62 7.05 -3.83
C ASP A 345 0.56 5.81 -2.93
N ILE A 346 -0.61 5.53 -2.40
CA ILE A 346 -0.86 4.46 -1.42
C ILE A 346 -2.09 3.69 -1.91
N VAL A 347 -1.94 2.39 -2.13
CA VAL A 347 -3.04 1.52 -2.55
C VAL A 347 -3.38 0.59 -1.39
N LEU A 348 -4.58 0.74 -0.84
CA LEU A 348 -5.09 -0.13 0.21
C LEU A 348 -5.90 -1.24 -0.43
N HIS A 349 -5.78 -2.45 0.13
CA HIS A 349 -6.75 -3.51 -0.11
C HIS A 349 -7.72 -3.63 1.07
N ASP A 350 -8.93 -4.08 0.81
CA ASP A 350 -10.03 -4.28 1.78
C ASP A 350 -10.64 -5.68 1.69
N ALA A 351 -9.83 -6.68 1.33
CA ALA A 351 -10.24 -8.07 1.41
C ALA A 351 -10.61 -8.46 2.86
N TYR A 352 -11.90 -8.75 3.09
CA TYR A 352 -12.45 -9.14 4.40
C TYR A 352 -12.92 -10.62 4.39
N PRO A 353 -12.05 -11.57 4.75
CA PRO A 353 -12.37 -13.00 4.59
C PRO A 353 -13.13 -13.64 5.77
N ILE A 354 -13.20 -13.00 6.94
CA ILE A 354 -13.65 -13.66 8.16
C ILE A 354 -15.18 -13.68 8.23
N GLY A 355 -15.78 -14.87 8.20
CA GLY A 355 -17.23 -15.04 8.37
C GLY A 355 -18.05 -14.76 7.11
N ILE A 356 -17.44 -14.74 5.93
CA ILE A 356 -18.18 -14.69 4.66
C ILE A 356 -18.61 -16.08 4.17
N ASN A 357 -19.68 -16.11 3.38
CA ASN A 357 -19.89 -17.17 2.41
C ASN A 357 -19.35 -16.74 1.06
N ALA A 358 -18.17 -17.23 0.69
CA ALA A 358 -17.48 -16.87 -0.55
C ALA A 358 -18.17 -17.37 -1.84
N THR A 359 -19.18 -18.25 -1.72
CA THR A 359 -19.84 -18.91 -2.86
C THR A 359 -21.29 -18.48 -3.05
N PHE A 360 -21.88 -17.78 -2.08
CA PHE A 360 -23.26 -17.35 -2.15
C PHE A 360 -23.48 -16.05 -1.37
N SER A 361 -24.15 -15.09 -2.01
CA SER A 361 -24.46 -13.79 -1.43
C SER A 361 -25.72 -13.86 -0.58
N PRO A 362 -25.63 -13.66 0.75
CA PRO A 362 -26.82 -13.59 1.60
C PRO A 362 -27.66 -12.33 1.34
N VAL A 363 -27.07 -11.29 0.73
CA VAL A 363 -27.72 -10.00 0.43
C VAL A 363 -28.52 -10.08 -0.86
N TRP A 364 -27.90 -10.62 -1.91
CA TRP A 364 -28.50 -10.64 -3.25
C TRP A 364 -29.21 -11.96 -3.57
N HIS A 365 -29.05 -12.97 -2.71
CA HIS A 365 -29.56 -14.32 -2.88
C HIS A 365 -29.11 -14.96 -4.21
N THR A 366 -27.85 -14.71 -4.59
CA THR A 366 -27.21 -15.20 -5.82
C THR A 366 -25.93 -15.96 -5.52
N ALA A 367 -25.55 -16.87 -6.42
CA ALA A 367 -24.24 -17.50 -6.38
C ALA A 367 -23.15 -16.45 -6.66
N CYS A 368 -21.98 -16.64 -6.04
CA CYS A 368 -20.79 -15.87 -6.35
C CYS A 368 -19.81 -16.75 -7.11
N THR A 369 -19.54 -16.36 -8.35
CA THR A 369 -18.58 -16.99 -9.26
C THR A 369 -17.59 -15.94 -9.77
N PRO A 370 -16.51 -16.33 -10.47
CA PRO A 370 -15.60 -15.36 -11.09
C PRO A 370 -16.29 -14.34 -12.01
N ASP A 371 -17.45 -14.70 -12.55
CA ASP A 371 -18.21 -14.03 -13.60
C ASP A 371 -19.61 -13.54 -13.16
N PHE A 372 -20.00 -13.73 -11.90
CA PHE A 372 -21.29 -13.26 -11.38
C PHE A 372 -21.31 -13.14 -9.86
N GLY A 373 -22.15 -12.25 -9.33
CA GLY A 373 -22.43 -12.15 -7.89
C GLY A 373 -21.54 -11.16 -7.14
N HIS A 374 -22.00 -10.80 -5.94
CA HIS A 374 -21.31 -9.91 -5.01
C HIS A 374 -21.42 -10.49 -3.60
N CYS A 375 -20.29 -10.93 -3.05
CA CYS A 375 -20.17 -11.57 -1.73
C CYS A 375 -19.37 -10.73 -0.71
N GLY A 376 -19.30 -9.41 -0.90
CA GLY A 376 -18.46 -8.49 -0.11
C GLY A 376 -16.99 -8.50 -0.53
N CYS A 377 -16.38 -9.68 -0.65
CA CYS A 377 -14.97 -9.87 -0.98
C CYS A 377 -14.82 -10.53 -2.35
N ASP A 378 -14.30 -9.81 -3.35
CA ASP A 378 -14.27 -10.29 -4.73
C ASP A 378 -13.31 -11.49 -4.92
N ASN A 379 -13.83 -12.60 -5.46
CA ASN A 379 -13.14 -13.87 -5.71
C ASN A 379 -12.42 -14.51 -4.49
N CYS A 380 -12.72 -14.05 -3.28
CA CYS A 380 -12.13 -14.55 -2.05
C CYS A 380 -12.54 -16.01 -1.77
N LYS A 381 -11.78 -16.68 -0.91
CA LYS A 381 -12.07 -18.04 -0.42
C LYS A 381 -12.63 -18.05 1.00
N GLY A 382 -12.61 -16.91 1.69
CA GLY A 382 -13.04 -16.78 3.09
C GLY A 382 -11.96 -17.22 4.06
N THR A 383 -10.69 -17.00 3.71
CA THR A 383 -9.54 -17.38 4.56
C THR A 383 -8.51 -16.25 4.64
N LEU A 384 -7.61 -16.31 5.62
CA LEU A 384 -6.50 -15.35 5.72
C LEU A 384 -5.58 -15.33 4.49
N TYR A 385 -5.59 -16.39 3.68
CA TYR A 385 -4.87 -16.43 2.40
C TYR A 385 -5.35 -15.35 1.42
N ASP A 386 -6.62 -14.92 1.52
CA ASP A 386 -7.16 -13.86 0.66
C ASP A 386 -6.42 -12.53 0.87
N VAL A 387 -6.04 -12.22 2.12
CA VAL A 387 -5.25 -11.03 2.46
C VAL A 387 -3.83 -11.13 1.90
N LYS A 388 -3.16 -12.26 2.14
CA LYS A 388 -1.84 -12.57 1.56
C LYS A 388 -1.85 -12.37 0.05
N ALA A 389 -2.78 -13.02 -0.64
CA ALA A 389 -2.89 -12.97 -2.08
C ALA A 389 -3.14 -11.55 -2.58
N ARG A 390 -3.96 -10.77 -1.87
CA ARG A 390 -4.31 -9.42 -2.31
C ARG A 390 -3.15 -8.43 -2.20
N VAL A 391 -2.43 -8.44 -1.08
CA VAL A 391 -1.23 -7.60 -0.90
C VAL A 391 -0.19 -7.94 -1.97
N GLN A 392 0.10 -9.22 -2.16
CA GLN A 392 1.10 -9.67 -3.14
C GLN A 392 0.70 -9.27 -4.57
N THR A 393 -0.57 -9.49 -4.94
CA THR A 393 -1.10 -9.11 -6.25
C THR A 393 -0.92 -7.61 -6.51
N PHE A 394 -1.22 -6.76 -5.52
CA PHE A 394 -1.06 -5.32 -5.69
C PHE A 394 0.41 -4.94 -5.89
N LYS A 395 1.33 -5.50 -5.10
CA LYS A 395 2.76 -5.24 -5.27
C LYS A 395 3.31 -5.71 -6.62
N ASP A 396 2.93 -6.91 -7.05
CA ASP A 396 3.37 -7.47 -8.33
C ASP A 396 2.87 -6.62 -9.49
N ARG A 397 1.59 -6.25 -9.48
CA ARG A 397 1.02 -5.36 -10.51
C ARG A 397 1.66 -3.98 -10.50
N LEU A 398 1.90 -3.40 -9.33
CA LEU A 398 2.61 -2.11 -9.23
C LEU A 398 4.03 -2.21 -9.81
N ASN A 399 4.77 -3.28 -9.55
CA ASN A 399 6.09 -3.52 -10.15
C ASN A 399 6.02 -3.67 -11.69
N ILE A 400 5.06 -4.44 -12.18
CA ILE A 400 4.82 -4.61 -13.62
C ILE A 400 4.55 -3.25 -14.30
N LEU A 401 3.79 -2.38 -13.63
CA LEU A 401 3.47 -1.03 -14.10
C LEU A 401 4.63 -0.02 -13.90
N GLY A 402 5.72 -0.40 -13.21
CA GLY A 402 6.85 0.48 -12.90
C GLY A 402 6.58 1.48 -11.78
N PHE A 403 5.66 1.15 -10.88
CA PHE A 403 5.29 1.91 -9.69
C PHE A 403 5.89 1.35 -8.40
N ASP A 404 6.74 0.33 -8.46
CA ASP A 404 7.41 -0.33 -7.32
C ASP A 404 8.16 0.64 -6.39
N ARG A 405 8.65 1.77 -6.93
CA ARG A 405 9.31 2.83 -6.13
C ARG A 405 8.41 3.97 -5.72
N THR A 406 7.31 4.21 -6.44
CA THR A 406 6.53 5.44 -6.31
C THR A 406 5.20 5.23 -5.62
N LYS A 407 4.79 3.97 -5.40
CA LYS A 407 3.55 3.62 -4.72
C LYS A 407 3.81 2.58 -3.65
N SER A 408 3.09 2.70 -2.55
CA SER A 408 3.11 1.74 -1.43
C SER A 408 1.79 0.99 -1.34
N VAL A 409 1.82 -0.18 -0.72
CA VAL A 409 0.62 -0.97 -0.43
C VAL A 409 0.34 -0.93 1.06
N TRP A 410 -0.91 -0.68 1.42
CA TRP A 410 -1.41 -0.69 2.80
C TRP A 410 -2.53 -1.72 2.92
N THR A 411 -2.95 -1.99 4.14
CA THR A 411 -4.01 -2.96 4.43
C THR A 411 -5.17 -2.30 5.17
N THR A 412 -6.38 -2.79 4.88
CA THR A 412 -7.59 -2.47 5.63
C THR A 412 -8.07 -3.73 6.34
N PRO A 413 -7.58 -4.08 7.55
CA PRO A 413 -8.00 -5.29 8.23
C PRO A 413 -9.48 -5.26 8.61
N GLN A 414 -10.16 -6.41 8.48
CA GLN A 414 -11.52 -6.59 8.98
C GLN A 414 -11.53 -6.43 10.51
N ALA A 415 -12.37 -5.55 11.01
CA ALA A 415 -12.62 -5.33 12.43
C ALA A 415 -14.11 -5.21 12.77
N PHE A 416 -14.95 -5.65 11.86
CA PHE A 416 -16.40 -5.66 11.97
C PHE A 416 -16.96 -7.05 11.64
N GLY A 417 -18.22 -7.24 11.97
CA GLY A 417 -18.99 -8.45 11.68
C GLY A 417 -20.47 -8.22 11.91
N SER A 418 -21.27 -9.28 11.75
CA SER A 418 -22.74 -9.20 11.78
C SER A 418 -23.32 -8.18 10.78
N GLY A 419 -22.61 -7.95 9.68
CA GLY A 419 -22.98 -7.05 8.60
C GLY A 419 -23.62 -7.78 7.43
N ALA A 420 -23.76 -7.08 6.30
CA ALA A 420 -24.45 -7.57 5.11
C ALA A 420 -23.91 -8.93 4.61
N TYR A 421 -22.59 -9.08 4.49
CA TYR A 421 -21.95 -10.31 4.00
C TYR A 421 -21.23 -11.13 5.09
N TRP A 422 -20.90 -10.52 6.23
CA TRP A 422 -20.05 -11.09 7.28
C TRP A 422 -20.86 -11.47 8.50
N ASN A 423 -20.95 -12.76 8.82
CA ASN A 423 -21.75 -13.23 9.96
C ASN A 423 -21.01 -13.15 11.32
N THR A 424 -19.70 -12.92 11.30
CA THR A 424 -18.84 -13.04 12.49
C THR A 424 -17.88 -11.85 12.54
N THR A 425 -17.75 -11.25 13.72
CA THR A 425 -16.69 -10.26 14.00
C THR A 425 -15.38 -10.99 14.32
N PRO A 426 -14.24 -10.60 13.73
CA PRO A 426 -12.95 -11.20 14.05
C PRO A 426 -12.62 -11.11 15.54
N THR A 427 -12.05 -12.17 16.09
CA THR A 427 -11.35 -12.09 17.38
C THR A 427 -10.11 -11.20 17.27
N GLY A 428 -9.60 -10.69 18.39
CA GLY A 428 -8.36 -9.91 18.40
C GLY A 428 -7.17 -10.69 17.81
N GLN A 429 -7.14 -12.02 17.99
CA GLN A 429 -6.14 -12.89 17.37
C GLN A 429 -6.27 -12.97 15.84
N GLN A 430 -7.49 -13.09 15.32
CA GLN A 430 -7.73 -13.08 13.86
C GLN A 430 -7.40 -11.70 13.27
N TRP A 431 -7.76 -10.63 13.95
CA TRP A 431 -7.40 -9.26 13.56
C TRP A 431 -5.87 -9.07 13.50
N ALA A 432 -5.15 -9.53 14.53
CA ALA A 432 -3.69 -9.52 14.53
C ALA A 432 -3.10 -10.35 13.37
N ALA A 433 -3.67 -11.52 13.07
CA ALA A 433 -3.24 -12.37 11.96
C ALA A 433 -3.44 -11.71 10.59
N LEU A 434 -4.54 -10.97 10.38
CA LEU A 434 -4.76 -10.15 9.17
C LEU A 434 -3.62 -9.12 9.02
N GLY A 435 -3.30 -8.38 10.08
CA GLY A 435 -2.21 -7.39 10.07
C GLY A 435 -0.83 -7.99 9.84
N PHE A 436 -0.49 -9.08 10.53
CA PHE A 436 0.81 -9.78 10.37
C PHE A 436 1.01 -10.32 8.97
N THR A 437 -0.03 -10.97 8.43
CA THR A 437 0.00 -11.45 7.05
C THR A 437 0.26 -10.27 6.11
N SER A 438 -0.43 -9.14 6.28
CA SER A 438 -0.19 -7.96 5.45
C SER A 438 1.25 -7.43 5.55
N PHE A 439 1.83 -7.32 6.75
CA PHE A 439 3.23 -6.90 6.92
C PHE A 439 4.22 -7.89 6.32
N ASN A 440 3.98 -9.19 6.49
CA ASN A 440 4.77 -10.26 5.86
C ASN A 440 4.73 -10.22 4.34
N HIS A 441 3.77 -9.55 3.71
CA HIS A 441 3.74 -9.35 2.26
C HIS A 441 4.13 -7.92 1.86
N GLY A 442 4.54 -7.10 2.82
CA GLY A 442 5.12 -5.77 2.63
C GLY A 442 4.11 -4.62 2.59
N ALA A 443 2.98 -4.77 3.27
CA ALA A 443 2.14 -3.62 3.60
C ALA A 443 2.85 -2.67 4.58
N LEU A 444 2.63 -1.35 4.43
CA LEU A 444 3.35 -0.31 5.20
C LEU A 444 2.41 0.64 5.95
N GLY A 445 1.21 0.18 6.23
CA GLY A 445 0.19 0.88 6.99
C GLY A 445 -1.04 0.00 7.13
N SER A 446 -1.76 0.19 8.23
CA SER A 446 -2.93 -0.61 8.58
C SER A 446 -4.05 0.28 9.11
N LYS A 447 -5.19 0.22 8.43
CA LYS A 447 -6.38 1.03 8.71
C LYS A 447 -7.58 0.11 8.83
N SER A 448 -7.89 -0.33 10.04
CA SER A 448 -8.95 -1.32 10.24
C SER A 448 -10.33 -0.74 9.96
N PHE A 449 -11.17 -1.50 9.25
CA PHE A 449 -12.57 -1.14 9.01
C PHE A 449 -13.43 -2.06 9.89
N GLN A 450 -14.24 -1.58 10.83
CA GLN A 450 -14.27 -0.20 11.34
C GLN A 450 -14.56 -0.18 12.84
N TYR A 451 -14.31 0.96 13.49
CA TYR A 451 -14.51 1.18 14.92
C TYR A 451 -15.80 1.98 15.19
N PRO A 452 -16.49 1.79 16.33
CA PRO A 452 -16.19 0.86 17.43
C PRO A 452 -16.34 -0.61 17.02
N THR A 453 -15.55 -1.49 17.65
CA THR A 453 -15.69 -2.94 17.49
C THR A 453 -16.40 -3.53 18.71
N THR A 454 -16.16 -4.79 19.05
CA THR A 454 -16.67 -5.41 20.28
C THR A 454 -15.76 -5.08 21.46
N THR A 455 -16.18 -4.22 22.39
CA THR A 455 -15.34 -3.80 23.53
C THR A 455 -15.39 -4.78 24.72
N GLY A 456 -14.32 -4.79 25.54
CA GLY A 456 -14.40 -5.22 26.95
C GLY A 456 -13.74 -6.54 27.37
N ASN A 457 -13.01 -7.25 26.49
CA ASN A 457 -12.27 -8.48 26.87
C ASN A 457 -10.93 -8.60 26.13
N VAL A 458 -9.92 -9.24 26.73
CA VAL A 458 -8.58 -9.49 26.14
C VAL A 458 -8.62 -10.24 24.81
N THR A 459 -9.69 -10.97 24.53
CA THR A 459 -9.89 -11.69 23.26
C THR A 459 -10.51 -10.82 22.16
N THR A 460 -10.97 -9.61 22.47
CA THR A 460 -11.49 -8.67 21.47
C THR A 460 -10.35 -7.90 20.80
N ILE A 461 -10.69 -7.14 19.77
CA ILE A 461 -9.75 -6.35 18.99
C ILE A 461 -9.11 -5.27 19.87
N GLU A 462 -9.89 -4.47 20.60
CA GLU A 462 -9.38 -3.44 21.51
C GLU A 462 -8.55 -4.06 22.62
N GLY A 463 -8.99 -5.20 23.19
CA GLY A 463 -8.23 -5.93 24.20
C GLY A 463 -6.85 -6.37 23.70
N THR A 464 -6.76 -6.88 22.47
CA THR A 464 -5.49 -7.26 21.83
C THR A 464 -4.65 -6.04 21.43
N ALA A 465 -5.30 -4.96 20.98
CA ALA A 465 -4.65 -3.75 20.50
C ALA A 465 -3.74 -3.11 21.56
N THR A 466 -4.19 -3.06 22.82
CA THR A 466 -3.42 -2.45 23.93
C THR A 466 -1.97 -2.90 24.04
N ASN A 467 -1.68 -4.17 23.72
CA ASN A 467 -0.31 -4.70 23.69
C ASN A 467 0.26 -4.69 22.26
N LEU A 468 -0.55 -5.05 21.26
CA LEU A 468 -0.07 -5.24 19.90
C LEU A 468 0.43 -3.95 19.25
N THR A 469 -0.24 -2.83 19.47
CA THR A 469 0.15 -1.53 18.87
C THR A 469 1.50 -1.05 19.39
N VAL A 470 1.80 -1.30 20.67
CA VAL A 470 3.11 -1.04 21.30
C VAL A 470 4.18 -1.93 20.68
N ILE A 471 3.92 -3.24 20.56
CA ILE A 471 4.87 -4.17 19.90
C ILE A 471 5.11 -3.74 18.44
N ILE A 472 4.07 -3.36 17.72
CA ILE A 472 4.21 -2.88 16.34
C ILE A 472 5.15 -1.67 16.29
N LYS A 473 4.95 -0.69 17.16
CA LYS A 473 5.73 0.55 17.17
C LYS A 473 7.18 0.31 17.60
N ASP A 474 7.39 -0.42 18.69
CA ASP A 474 8.68 -0.48 19.36
C ASP A 474 9.55 -1.65 18.87
N ILE A 475 8.94 -2.71 18.31
CA ILE A 475 9.64 -3.93 17.87
C ILE A 475 9.54 -4.12 16.34
N ILE A 476 8.35 -3.99 15.74
CA ILE A 476 8.18 -4.30 14.30
C ILE A 476 8.65 -3.15 13.41
N GLN A 477 8.18 -1.93 13.68
CA GLN A 477 8.43 -0.75 12.85
C GLN A 477 9.93 -0.53 12.59
N PRO A 478 10.85 -0.63 13.58
CA PRO A 478 12.28 -0.42 13.34
C PRO A 478 12.91 -1.34 12.29
N PHE A 479 12.33 -2.52 12.04
CA PHE A 479 12.81 -3.44 11.00
C PHE A 479 12.14 -3.18 9.66
N ILE A 480 10.82 -2.97 9.66
CA ILE A 480 10.04 -2.82 8.42
C ILE A 480 10.38 -1.51 7.70
N VAL A 481 10.68 -0.45 8.44
CA VAL A 481 10.99 0.87 7.86
C VAL A 481 12.48 1.11 7.64
N ASP A 482 13.35 0.15 8.00
CA ASP A 482 14.80 0.27 7.80
C ASP A 482 15.15 -0.08 6.34
N PRO A 483 15.63 0.88 5.53
CA PRO A 483 16.00 0.63 4.14
C PRO A 483 17.22 -0.30 3.99
N ASN A 484 17.97 -0.57 5.06
CA ASN A 484 19.11 -1.47 5.07
C ASN A 484 18.76 -2.89 5.54
N ALA A 485 17.55 -3.10 6.07
CA ALA A 485 17.13 -4.42 6.50
C ALA A 485 16.92 -5.33 5.29
N THR A 486 17.48 -6.54 5.34
CA THR A 486 17.14 -7.58 4.36
C THR A 486 15.81 -8.21 4.75
N PHE A 487 15.01 -8.61 3.76
CA PHE A 487 13.69 -9.17 3.97
C PHE A 487 13.48 -10.44 3.13
N ALA A 488 12.84 -11.44 3.73
CA ALA A 488 12.40 -12.65 3.05
C ALA A 488 11.03 -13.10 3.57
N THR A 489 10.27 -13.74 2.70
CA THR A 489 8.99 -14.37 3.04
C THR A 489 9.10 -15.88 2.92
N TYR A 490 8.39 -16.60 3.79
CA TYR A 490 8.33 -18.05 3.78
C TYR A 490 6.87 -18.50 3.93
N ASP A 491 6.56 -19.63 3.30
CA ASP A 491 5.31 -20.37 3.50
C ASP A 491 5.67 -21.83 3.81
N HIS A 492 5.35 -22.28 5.01
CA HIS A 492 5.57 -23.66 5.42
C HIS A 492 4.25 -24.29 5.84
N LEU A 493 3.71 -25.16 4.97
CA LEU A 493 2.46 -25.89 5.23
C LEU A 493 1.30 -24.96 5.62
N GLY A 494 1.23 -23.75 5.04
CA GLY A 494 0.20 -22.76 5.34
C GLY A 494 0.48 -21.89 6.56
N VAL A 495 1.66 -22.00 7.18
CA VAL A 495 2.16 -20.96 8.09
C VAL A 495 2.92 -19.92 7.28
N ASP A 496 2.42 -18.71 7.31
CA ASP A 496 3.03 -17.54 6.68
C ASP A 496 4.06 -16.91 7.61
N ALA A 497 5.22 -16.54 7.07
CA ALA A 497 6.30 -15.94 7.83
C ALA A 497 6.99 -14.81 7.06
N GLY A 498 7.21 -13.70 7.74
CA GLY A 498 8.10 -12.62 7.30
C GLY A 498 9.34 -12.59 8.19
N LEU A 499 10.51 -12.51 7.57
CA LEU A 499 11.80 -12.44 8.24
C LEU A 499 12.55 -11.19 7.79
N TRP A 500 12.86 -10.31 8.74
CA TRP A 500 13.71 -9.14 8.52
C TRP A 500 15.04 -9.33 9.25
N HIS A 501 16.12 -8.76 8.72
CA HIS A 501 17.42 -8.71 9.38
C HIS A 501 18.06 -7.34 9.20
N ASN A 502 18.29 -6.64 10.30
CA ASN A 502 18.87 -5.29 10.30
C ASN A 502 20.41 -5.29 10.41
N GLY A 503 21.05 -6.44 10.20
CA GLY A 503 22.50 -6.63 10.38
C GLY A 503 22.92 -7.04 11.79
N THR A 504 22.03 -6.90 12.80
CA THR A 504 22.33 -7.25 14.20
C THR A 504 21.38 -8.31 14.74
N ALA A 505 20.10 -8.24 14.38
CA ALA A 505 19.07 -9.16 14.83
C ALA A 505 18.11 -9.48 13.69
N TYR A 506 17.43 -10.61 13.82
CA TYR A 506 16.30 -11.01 13.02
C TYR A 506 15.00 -10.64 13.73
N LEU A 507 14.03 -10.12 12.98
CA LEU A 507 12.62 -10.07 13.38
C LEU A 507 11.87 -11.14 12.58
N LEU A 508 11.19 -12.04 13.26
CA LEU A 508 10.33 -13.05 12.66
C LEU A 508 8.88 -12.81 13.10
N ILE A 509 7.99 -12.62 12.12
CA ILE A 509 6.55 -12.52 12.33
C ILE A 509 5.88 -13.70 11.63
N VAL A 510 5.04 -14.44 12.34
CA VAL A 510 4.41 -15.67 11.84
C VAL A 510 2.91 -15.71 12.11
N ALA A 511 2.16 -16.27 11.15
CA ALA A 511 0.72 -16.51 11.25
C ALA A 511 0.34 -17.86 10.63
N ASN A 512 -0.35 -18.70 11.39
CA ASN A 512 -0.92 -19.95 10.90
C ASN A 512 -2.22 -19.67 10.13
N LEU A 513 -2.18 -19.79 8.80
CA LEU A 513 -3.31 -19.48 7.92
C LEU A 513 -4.27 -20.67 7.77
N VAL A 514 -3.93 -21.84 8.32
CA VAL A 514 -4.75 -23.05 8.24
C VAL A 514 -5.41 -23.38 9.57
N ASN A 515 -6.58 -24.01 9.51
CA ASN A 515 -7.30 -24.48 10.69
C ASN A 515 -6.77 -25.87 11.13
N ALA A 516 -5.46 -25.99 11.32
CA ALA A 516 -4.78 -27.23 11.69
C ALA A 516 -3.56 -26.95 12.57
N GLN A 517 -3.10 -27.98 13.29
CA GLN A 517 -1.81 -27.91 13.97
C GLN A 517 -0.67 -28.05 12.95
N VAL A 518 0.36 -27.23 13.08
CA VAL A 518 1.52 -27.23 12.17
C VAL A 518 2.79 -27.09 12.98
N TYR A 519 3.78 -27.94 12.69
CA TYR A 519 5.14 -27.77 13.20
C TYR A 519 6.01 -27.13 12.13
N VAL A 520 6.72 -26.06 12.48
CA VAL A 520 7.58 -25.28 11.58
C VAL A 520 9.02 -25.29 12.10
N PRO A 521 9.94 -26.02 11.46
CA PRO A 521 11.36 -25.97 11.80
C PRO A 521 11.96 -24.57 11.58
N TRP A 522 12.91 -24.15 12.42
CA TRP A 522 13.56 -22.83 12.27
C TRP A 522 14.19 -22.61 10.89
N LYS A 523 14.80 -23.65 10.33
CA LYS A 523 15.39 -23.63 8.99
C LYS A 523 14.39 -23.31 7.87
N ASP A 524 13.12 -23.66 8.04
CA ASP A 524 12.09 -23.51 7.00
C ASP A 524 11.48 -22.09 7.03
N VAL A 525 11.87 -21.27 8.00
CA VAL A 525 11.57 -19.83 8.11
C VAL A 525 12.84 -18.98 8.13
N GLY A 526 13.93 -19.48 7.53
CA GLY A 526 15.18 -18.73 7.33
C GLY A 526 16.11 -18.64 8.53
N LEU A 527 15.78 -19.29 9.66
CA LEU A 527 16.55 -19.26 10.90
C LEU A 527 17.39 -20.53 11.12
N GLY A 528 17.81 -21.21 10.05
CA GLY A 528 18.49 -22.51 10.12
C GLY A 528 19.90 -22.49 10.73
N SER A 529 20.52 -21.31 10.86
CA SER A 529 21.81 -21.12 11.52
C SER A 529 21.72 -20.94 13.04
N ILE A 530 20.51 -20.79 13.58
CA ILE A 530 20.29 -20.68 15.02
C ILE A 530 20.53 -22.05 15.66
N THR A 531 21.38 -22.07 16.69
CA THR A 531 21.77 -23.32 17.37
C THR A 531 20.87 -23.65 18.55
N ASN A 532 20.90 -24.92 19.00
CA ASN A 532 19.99 -25.50 20.00
C ASN A 532 20.02 -24.87 21.41
N THR A 533 20.81 -23.83 21.67
CA THR A 533 20.71 -23.07 22.92
C THR A 533 19.64 -21.99 22.73
N THR A 534 18.42 -22.27 23.22
CA THR A 534 17.21 -21.44 23.19
C THR A 534 17.36 -19.98 23.64
N THR A 535 18.54 -19.55 24.08
CA THR A 535 18.87 -18.17 24.42
C THR A 535 18.97 -17.23 23.22
N GLN A 536 19.06 -17.76 21.98
CA GLN A 536 19.18 -16.93 20.78
C GLN A 536 17.83 -16.42 20.24
N VAL A 537 16.70 -17.05 20.61
CA VAL A 537 15.36 -16.65 20.14
C VAL A 537 14.53 -16.15 21.31
N GLU A 538 14.27 -14.86 21.33
CA GLU A 538 13.38 -14.20 22.27
C GLU A 538 11.95 -14.19 21.74
N ARG A 539 11.02 -14.67 22.56
CA ARG A 539 9.58 -14.62 22.28
C ARG A 539 9.00 -13.30 22.75
N ILE A 540 8.58 -12.46 21.81
CA ILE A 540 7.93 -11.17 22.09
C ILE A 540 6.42 -11.36 22.24
N LEU A 541 5.80 -12.09 21.31
CA LEU A 541 4.37 -12.44 21.34
C LEU A 541 4.21 -13.88 20.88
N SER A 542 3.32 -14.63 21.53
CA SER A 542 2.91 -15.95 21.06
C SER A 542 1.52 -16.27 21.57
N VAL A 543 0.62 -16.56 20.63
CA VAL A 543 -0.77 -16.92 20.93
C VAL A 543 -1.10 -18.20 20.17
N SER A 544 -1.69 -19.17 20.86
CA SER A 544 -2.02 -20.49 20.31
C SER A 544 -0.82 -21.17 19.62
N GLN A 545 0.37 -21.04 20.22
CA GLN A 545 1.62 -21.54 19.68
C GLN A 545 2.62 -21.80 20.83
N ASN A 546 3.54 -22.75 20.66
CA ASN A 546 4.66 -23.01 21.57
C ASN A 546 5.99 -23.05 20.82
N THR A 547 7.04 -22.51 21.40
CA THR A 547 8.42 -22.64 20.90
C THR A 547 9.09 -23.90 21.45
N ASN A 548 9.94 -24.54 20.64
CA ASN A 548 10.86 -25.58 21.10
C ASN A 548 12.27 -25.32 20.54
N ALA A 549 13.25 -26.16 20.91
CA ALA A 549 14.64 -25.97 20.49
C ALA A 549 14.83 -26.01 18.95
N THR A 550 13.93 -26.65 18.22
CA THR A 550 14.08 -26.94 16.79
C THR A 550 13.10 -26.18 15.90
N GLY A 551 12.12 -25.47 16.48
CA GLY A 551 11.09 -24.76 15.74
C GLY A 551 9.89 -24.33 16.57
N LEU A 552 8.75 -24.22 15.88
CA LEU A 552 7.49 -23.66 16.34
C LEU A 552 6.36 -24.67 16.20
N ASN A 553 5.56 -24.87 17.25
CA ASN A 553 4.35 -25.70 17.20
C ASN A 553 3.13 -24.80 17.25
N PHE A 554 2.41 -24.69 16.14
CA PHE A 554 1.20 -23.90 16.01
C PHE A 554 -0.04 -24.75 16.29
N LEU A 555 -0.97 -24.17 17.04
CA LEU A 555 -2.38 -24.57 17.03
C LEU A 555 -3.13 -23.76 15.95
N PRO A 556 -4.38 -24.10 15.62
CA PRO A 556 -5.20 -23.28 14.73
C PRO A 556 -5.22 -21.80 15.15
N ASN A 557 -5.17 -20.91 14.15
CA ASN A 557 -5.07 -19.45 14.29
C ASN A 557 -3.80 -18.93 14.99
N GLY A 558 -2.82 -19.80 15.31
CA GLY A 558 -1.62 -19.40 16.04
C GLY A 558 -0.82 -18.28 15.37
N ILE A 559 -0.36 -17.32 16.16
CA ILE A 559 0.45 -16.18 15.71
C ILE A 559 1.64 -15.98 16.65
N GLY A 560 2.71 -15.38 16.14
CA GLY A 560 3.87 -15.07 16.97
C GLY A 560 4.79 -14.00 16.39
N ILE A 561 5.54 -13.38 17.31
CA ILE A 561 6.60 -12.42 17.03
C ILE A 561 7.83 -12.83 17.82
N TYR A 562 8.96 -12.94 17.14
CA TYR A 562 10.22 -13.37 17.72
C TYR A 562 11.35 -12.43 17.29
N ILE A 563 12.27 -12.16 18.22
CA ILE A 563 13.57 -11.58 17.90
C ILE A 563 14.60 -12.69 18.01
N ALA A 564 15.49 -12.77 17.04
CA ALA A 564 16.59 -13.73 17.09
C ALA A 564 17.94 -13.09 16.82
N THR A 565 18.97 -13.49 17.56
CA THR A 565 20.34 -13.03 17.33
C THR A 565 21.11 -14.03 16.48
N PRO A 566 21.83 -13.58 15.44
CA PRO A 566 22.77 -14.43 14.72
C PRO A 566 23.82 -15.03 15.67
N PRO A 567 24.36 -16.23 15.38
CA PRO A 567 25.40 -16.87 16.18
C PRO A 567 26.73 -16.11 16.22
#